data_AF-A0A958H298-F1
#
_entry.id   AF-A0A958H298-F1
#
_cell.length_a   1.000
_cell.length_b   1.000
_cell.length_c   1.000
_cell.angle_alpha   90.00
_cell.angle_beta   90.00
_cell.angle_gamma   90.00
#
_symmetry.space_group_name_H-M   'P 1'
#
loop_
_entity.id
_entity.type
_entity.pdbx_description
1 polymer ?
#
loop_
_entity_poly.entity_id
_entity_poly.type
_entity_poly.pdbx_seq_one_letter_code
_entity_poly.pdbx_strand_id
1 'polypeptide(L)'
;MEKNRLPGINLDAAISLTVALVAFALFFSTLAPTVLEADAGEFQFVPWLPGIAHPPGYPLYTLLGWLWLHVLPFGEVAWRMNLLSALIAAGAIGLLVQVVRLVLNQTLPETPVPAQRIVAVVAALTLAATPTFWSQAI
;
A
#
# COMPACT_ATOMS: atom_id res chain seq x y z
N MET A 1 27.83 17.59 -13.77
CA MET A 1 27.57 17.19 -15.18
C MET A 1 26.26 16.45 -15.23
N GLU A 2 25.25 17.16 -15.68
CA GLU A 2 23.85 16.74 -15.71
C GLU A 2 23.67 15.66 -16.79
N LYS A 3 23.54 14.42 -16.36
CA LYS A 3 23.38 13.28 -17.28
C LYS A 3 21.91 13.25 -17.74
N ASN A 4 21.67 13.96 -18.84
CA ASN A 4 20.66 13.73 -19.87
C ASN A 4 19.65 12.62 -19.53
N ARG A 5 18.54 12.97 -18.86
CA ARG A 5 17.40 12.07 -18.64
C ARG A 5 16.57 12.05 -19.92
N LEU A 6 16.85 11.09 -20.81
CA LEU A 6 15.95 10.79 -21.92
C LEU A 6 14.55 10.46 -21.37
N PRO A 7 13.45 10.83 -22.07
CA PRO A 7 12.09 10.45 -21.70
C PRO A 7 11.84 8.97 -22.06
N GLY A 8 12.61 8.08 -21.42
CA GLY A 8 12.32 6.66 -21.35
C GLY A 8 11.59 6.35 -20.05
N ILE A 9 10.90 5.21 -19.99
CA ILE A 9 10.29 4.70 -18.76
C ILE A 9 11.34 4.74 -17.64
N ASN A 10 11.07 5.48 -16.57
CA ASN A 10 11.93 5.48 -15.39
C ASN A 10 11.87 4.08 -14.78
N LEU A 11 12.94 3.30 -14.98
CA LEU A 11 13.01 1.90 -14.56
C LEU A 11 12.72 1.74 -13.05
N ASP A 12 13.13 2.68 -12.21
CA ASP A 12 12.85 2.63 -10.77
C ASP A 12 11.33 2.76 -10.52
N ALA A 13 10.64 3.63 -11.26
CA ALA A 13 9.19 3.74 -11.19
C ALA A 13 8.46 2.49 -11.73
N ALA A 14 8.98 1.88 -12.81
CA ALA A 14 8.42 0.63 -13.35
C ALA A 14 8.58 -0.54 -12.36
N ILE A 15 9.73 -0.63 -11.68
CA ILE A 15 9.97 -1.60 -10.63
C ILE A 15 9.00 -1.35 -9.46
N SER A 16 8.88 -0.12 -8.97
CA SER A 16 7.94 0.23 -7.91
C SER A 16 6.50 -0.13 -8.24
N LEU A 17 6.04 0.16 -9.45
CA LEU A 17 4.69 -0.19 -9.91
C LEU A 17 4.52 -1.71 -9.97
N THR A 18 5.51 -2.43 -10.48
CA THR A 18 5.47 -3.90 -10.55
C THR A 18 5.38 -4.52 -9.16
N VAL A 19 6.18 -4.05 -8.20
CA VAL A 19 6.16 -4.54 -6.82
C VAL A 19 4.82 -4.20 -6.14
N ALA A 20 4.27 -3.00 -6.37
CA ALA A 20 2.95 -2.64 -5.88
C ALA A 20 1.86 -3.57 -6.44
N LEU A 21 1.88 -3.88 -7.74
CA LEU A 21 0.92 -4.79 -8.37
C LEU A 21 1.04 -6.22 -7.83
N VAL A 22 2.26 -6.71 -7.58
CA VAL A 22 2.50 -8.02 -6.96
C VAL A 22 1.94 -8.05 -5.53
N ALA A 23 2.20 -7.02 -4.73
CA ALA A 23 1.65 -6.91 -3.39
C ALA A 23 0.12 -6.79 -3.40
N PHE A 24 -0.44 -6.01 -4.32
CA PHE A 24 -1.89 -5.92 -4.49
C PHE A 24 -2.51 -7.26 -4.83
N ALA A 25 -1.92 -8.01 -5.78
CA ALA A 25 -2.41 -9.34 -6.14
C ALA A 25 -2.39 -10.30 -4.95
N LEU A 26 -1.34 -10.23 -4.13
CA LEU A 26 -1.24 -11.00 -2.89
C LEU A 26 -2.38 -10.65 -1.93
N PHE A 27 -2.53 -9.38 -1.55
CA PHE A 27 -3.56 -8.93 -0.62
C PHE A 27 -4.96 -9.22 -1.15
N PHE A 28 -5.21 -8.90 -2.43
CA PHE A 28 -6.50 -9.14 -3.10
C PHE A 28 -6.91 -10.61 -3.06
N SER A 29 -5.96 -11.53 -3.30
CA SER A 29 -6.23 -12.97 -3.28
C SER A 29 -6.60 -13.52 -1.89
N THR A 30 -6.31 -12.76 -0.84
CA THR A 30 -6.54 -13.12 0.56
C THR A 30 -7.51 -12.19 1.29
N LEU A 31 -8.22 -11.32 0.56
CA LEU A 31 -9.17 -10.37 1.15
C LEU A 31 -10.24 -11.08 1.95
N ALA A 32 -10.54 -10.56 3.14
CA ALA A 32 -11.70 -11.02 3.89
C ALA A 32 -12.99 -10.57 3.17
N PRO A 33 -13.93 -11.50 2.87
CA PRO A 33 -15.17 -11.16 2.16
C PRO A 33 -16.19 -10.44 3.02
N THR A 34 -16.02 -10.48 4.35
CA THR A 34 -17.00 -10.01 5.34
C THR A 34 -16.33 -9.25 6.46
N VAL A 35 -17.14 -8.84 7.44
CA VAL A 35 -16.71 -8.08 8.61
C VAL A 35 -15.61 -8.83 9.37
N LEU A 36 -14.59 -8.09 9.79
CA LEU A 36 -13.49 -8.57 10.63
C LEU A 36 -13.76 -8.27 12.11
N GLU A 37 -13.00 -8.93 12.98
CA GLU A 37 -13.12 -8.75 14.44
C GLU A 37 -12.46 -7.45 14.92
N ALA A 38 -12.83 -7.03 16.14
CA ALA A 38 -12.26 -5.89 16.86
C ALA A 38 -12.27 -4.58 16.03
N ASP A 39 -11.19 -3.80 16.12
CA ASP A 39 -11.07 -2.48 15.51
C ASP A 39 -11.25 -2.53 13.98
N ALA A 40 -10.81 -3.61 13.31
CA ALA A 40 -10.96 -3.76 11.87
C ALA A 40 -12.44 -3.74 11.44
N GLY A 41 -13.32 -4.40 12.21
CA GLY A 41 -14.76 -4.37 11.98
C GLY A 41 -15.36 -2.97 12.15
N GLU A 42 -14.88 -2.22 13.15
CA GLU A 42 -15.30 -0.83 13.34
C GLU A 42 -14.87 0.05 12.16
N PHE A 43 -13.63 -0.08 11.69
CA PHE A 43 -13.11 0.68 10.54
C PHE A 43 -13.78 0.30 9.21
N GLN A 44 -14.40 -0.87 9.11
CA GLN A 44 -15.23 -1.23 7.95
C GLN A 44 -16.61 -0.54 7.98
N PHE A 45 -17.16 -0.29 9.16
CA PHE A 45 -18.53 0.21 9.33
C PHE A 45 -18.61 1.73 9.53
N VAL A 46 -17.74 2.30 10.35
CA VAL A 46 -17.74 3.74 10.68
C VAL A 46 -17.71 4.65 9.43
N PRO A 47 -16.90 4.36 8.39
CA PRO A 47 -16.86 5.19 7.18
C PRO A 47 -18.18 5.18 6.39
N TRP A 48 -19.03 4.16 6.55
CA TRP A 48 -20.33 4.10 5.88
C TRP A 48 -21.33 5.13 6.45
N LEU A 49 -21.31 5.33 7.77
CA LEU A 49 -22.23 6.21 8.51
C LEU A 49 -21.66 7.62 8.79
N PRO A 50 -20.79 8.11 7.91
CA PRO A 50 -19.70 9.07 8.22
C PRO A 50 -19.46 9.32 9.72
N GLY A 51 -19.22 8.25 10.48
CA GLY A 51 -19.07 8.30 11.93
C GLY A 51 -17.65 8.68 12.38
N ILE A 52 -17.45 8.70 13.69
CA ILE A 52 -16.14 8.86 14.33
C ILE A 52 -15.81 7.54 15.02
N ALA A 53 -14.67 6.95 14.66
CA ALA A 53 -14.19 5.71 15.30
C ALA A 53 -13.78 5.99 16.74
N HIS A 54 -13.51 4.94 17.52
CA HIS A 54 -12.91 5.07 18.84
C HIS A 54 -11.65 5.97 18.80
N PRO A 55 -11.34 6.69 19.89
CA PRO A 55 -10.21 7.63 19.91
C PRO A 55 -8.90 7.00 19.40
N PRO A 56 -8.15 7.66 18.49
CA PRO A 56 -8.23 9.08 18.12
C PRO A 56 -9.21 9.45 16.98
N GLY A 57 -10.05 8.52 16.49
CA GLY A 57 -11.13 8.80 15.53
C GLY A 57 -10.75 8.78 14.04
N TYR A 58 -9.45 8.81 13.70
CA TYR A 58 -8.91 8.57 12.36
C TYR A 58 -9.63 9.29 11.19
N PRO A 59 -9.79 10.63 11.25
CA PRO A 59 -10.66 11.39 10.34
C PRO A 59 -10.28 11.27 8.87
N LEU A 60 -8.98 11.16 8.55
CA LEU A 60 -8.55 10.98 7.15
C LEU A 60 -9.01 9.61 6.59
N TYR A 61 -8.87 8.56 7.39
CA TYR A 61 -9.27 7.21 6.98
C TYR A 61 -10.79 7.12 6.81
N THR A 62 -11.57 7.68 7.75
CA THR A 62 -13.03 7.65 7.66
C THR A 62 -13.56 8.45 6.46
N LEU A 63 -12.96 9.61 6.14
CA LEU A 63 -13.33 10.38 4.95
C LEU A 63 -12.99 9.67 3.63
N LEU A 64 -11.80 9.04 3.55
CA LEU A 64 -11.41 8.26 2.37
C LEU A 64 -12.29 7.03 2.20
N GLY A 65 -12.58 6.31 3.29
CA GLY A 65 -13.49 5.17 3.28
C GLY A 65 -14.89 5.56 2.85
N TRP A 66 -15.42 6.68 3.35
CA TRP A 66 -16.71 7.21 2.94
C TRP A 66 -16.75 7.47 1.43
N LEU A 67 -15.78 8.20 0.89
CA LEU A 67 -15.70 8.48 -0.55
C LEU A 67 -15.60 7.18 -1.37
N TRP A 68 -14.72 6.27 -0.95
CA TRP A 68 -14.52 4.98 -1.61
C TRP A 68 -15.80 4.15 -1.68
N LEU A 69 -16.54 4.06 -0.58
CA LEU A 69 -17.78 3.31 -0.47
C LEU A 69 -18.92 3.88 -1.33
N HIS A 70 -18.89 5.18 -1.64
CA HIS A 70 -19.90 5.84 -2.46
C HIS A 70 -19.53 5.91 -3.95
N VAL A 71 -18.23 5.91 -4.29
CA VAL A 71 -17.75 5.92 -5.69
C VAL A 71 -17.78 4.55 -6.31
N LEU A 72 -17.36 3.52 -5.57
CA LEU A 72 -17.59 2.14 -5.95
C LEU A 72 -18.96 1.78 -5.33
N PRO A 73 -19.98 1.28 -6.05
CA PRO A 73 -21.26 0.84 -5.45
C PRO A 73 -21.54 -0.69 -5.52
N PHE A 74 -20.52 -1.51 -5.80
CA PHE A 74 -20.63 -2.98 -5.92
C PHE A 74 -19.96 -3.75 -4.78
N GLY A 75 -20.58 -4.85 -4.34
CA GLY A 75 -20.08 -5.74 -3.29
C GLY A 75 -20.43 -5.29 -1.87
N GLU A 76 -20.10 -6.12 -0.88
CA GLU A 76 -20.34 -5.86 0.54
C GLU A 76 -19.47 -4.71 1.08
N VAL A 77 -20.02 -3.90 2.00
CA VAL A 77 -19.34 -2.73 2.59
C VAL A 77 -17.99 -3.12 3.21
N ALA A 78 -17.94 -4.20 3.98
CA ALA A 78 -16.72 -4.70 4.60
C ALA A 78 -15.66 -5.09 3.56
N TRP A 79 -16.06 -5.85 2.54
CA TRP A 79 -15.15 -6.25 1.46
C TRP A 79 -14.58 -5.04 0.71
N ARG A 80 -15.41 -4.03 0.44
CA ARG A 80 -14.95 -2.79 -0.20
C ARG A 80 -13.92 -2.07 0.65
N MET A 81 -14.11 -2.00 1.97
CA MET A 81 -13.14 -1.38 2.87
C MET A 81 -11.83 -2.16 2.92
N ASN A 82 -11.90 -3.50 2.92
CA ASN A 82 -10.70 -4.33 2.82
C ASN A 82 -9.96 -4.11 1.49
N LEU A 83 -10.70 -3.96 0.38
CA LEU A 83 -10.13 -3.63 -0.93
C LEU A 83 -9.42 -2.26 -0.92
N LEU A 84 -9.98 -1.25 -0.24
CA LEU A 84 -9.32 0.04 -0.05
C LEU A 84 -8.01 -0.11 0.72
N SER A 85 -8.02 -0.86 1.83
CA SER A 85 -6.81 -1.16 2.61
C SER A 85 -5.76 -1.86 1.75
N ALA A 86 -6.14 -2.87 0.96
CA ALA A 86 -5.24 -3.58 0.06
C ALA A 86 -4.61 -2.66 -0.99
N LEU A 87 -5.39 -1.73 -1.57
CA LEU A 87 -4.91 -0.76 -2.55
C LEU A 87 -3.88 0.20 -1.92
N ILE A 88 -4.19 0.76 -0.76
CA ILE A 88 -3.31 1.70 -0.04
C ILE A 88 -2.03 0.99 0.40
N ALA A 89 -2.15 -0.22 0.96
CA ALA A 89 -1.02 -1.03 1.40
C ALA A 89 -0.10 -1.37 0.23
N ALA A 90 -0.65 -1.82 -0.90
CA ALA A 90 0.12 -2.08 -2.12
C ALA A 90 0.85 -0.84 -2.64
N GLY A 91 0.19 0.33 -2.63
CA GLY A 91 0.81 1.61 -2.95
C GLY A 91 1.98 1.95 -2.02
N ALA A 92 1.81 1.73 -0.71
CA ALA A 92 2.88 1.93 0.27
C ALA A 92 4.09 1.01 0.02
N ILE A 93 3.87 -0.26 -0.37
CA ILE A 93 4.94 -1.18 -0.75
C ILE A 93 5.70 -0.69 -1.99
N GLY A 94 4.99 -0.19 -3.02
CA GLY A 94 5.64 0.40 -4.19
C GLY A 94 6.46 1.66 -3.88
N LEU A 95 5.94 2.52 -3.00
CA LEU A 95 6.64 3.72 -2.51
C LEU A 95 7.87 3.35 -1.67
N LEU A 96 7.79 2.28 -0.87
CA LEU A 96 8.91 1.81 -0.07
C LEU A 96 10.13 1.47 -0.92
N VAL A 97 9.92 0.90 -2.12
CA VAL A 97 11.02 0.68 -3.09
C VAL A 97 11.74 2.00 -3.38
N GLN A 98 11.01 3.09 -3.64
CA GLN A 98 11.59 4.41 -3.93
C GLN A 98 12.32 4.98 -2.71
N VAL A 99 11.72 4.86 -1.52
CA VAL A 99 12.34 5.33 -0.28
C VAL A 99 13.66 4.59 -0.02
N VAL A 100 13.69 3.27 -0.16
CA VAL A 100 14.93 2.49 0.02
C VAL A 100 15.96 2.85 -1.04
N ARG A 101 15.56 3.05 -2.30
CA ARG A 101 16.45 3.54 -3.37
C ARG A 101 17.06 4.91 -3.03
N LEU A 102 16.25 5.84 -2.55
CA LEU A 102 16.70 7.18 -2.16
C LEU A 102 17.69 7.12 -0.99
N VAL A 103 17.36 6.35 0.05
CA VAL A 103 18.23 6.17 1.22
C VAL A 103 19.56 5.53 0.84
N LEU A 104 19.56 4.42 0.09
CA LEU A 104 20.80 3.75 -0.33
C LEU A 104 21.67 4.63 -1.22
N ASN A 105 21.07 5.41 -2.10
CA ASN A 105 21.82 6.36 -2.94
C ASN A 105 22.47 7.48 -2.12
N GLN A 106 21.92 7.82 -0.94
CA GLN A 106 22.49 8.84 -0.04
C GLN A 106 23.51 8.26 0.94
N THR A 107 23.30 7.04 1.45
CA THR A 107 24.12 6.45 2.51
C THR A 107 25.23 5.54 1.99
N LEU A 108 25.00 4.87 0.86
CA LEU A 108 25.92 3.91 0.25
C LEU A 108 26.06 4.16 -1.27
N PRO A 109 26.51 5.35 -1.69
CA PRO A 109 26.56 5.75 -3.10
C PRO A 109 27.49 4.87 -3.95
N GLU A 110 28.51 4.26 -3.33
CA GLU A 110 29.44 3.33 -3.99
C GLU A 110 28.78 2.00 -4.40
N THR A 111 27.60 1.68 -3.85
CA THR A 111 26.89 0.45 -4.19
C THR A 111 26.32 0.55 -5.60
N PRO A 112 26.55 -0.45 -6.48
CA PRO A 112 26.00 -0.43 -7.83
C PRO A 112 24.48 -0.31 -7.84
N VAL A 113 23.94 0.54 -8.71
CA VAL A 113 22.49 0.76 -8.88
C VAL A 113 21.68 -0.54 -8.99
N PRO A 114 22.11 -1.57 -9.75
CA PRO A 114 21.38 -2.85 -9.79
C PRO A 114 21.28 -3.54 -8.42
N ALA A 115 22.34 -3.54 -7.62
CA ALA A 115 22.33 -4.13 -6.29
C ALA A 115 21.39 -3.36 -5.34
N GLN A 116 21.45 -2.02 -5.37
CA GLN A 116 20.53 -1.19 -4.59
C GLN A 116 19.05 -1.43 -4.96
N ARG A 117 18.73 -1.69 -6.25
CA ARG A 117 17.37 -2.07 -6.68
C ARG A 117 16.94 -3.41 -6.10
N ILE A 118 17.82 -4.42 -6.13
CA ILE A 118 17.53 -5.73 -5.55
C ILE A 118 17.22 -5.59 -4.06
N VAL A 119 18.04 -4.84 -3.31
CA VAL A 119 17.79 -4.59 -1.88
C VAL A 119 16.45 -3.90 -1.66
N ALA A 120 16.12 -2.88 -2.45
CA ALA A 120 14.84 -2.17 -2.34
C ALA A 120 13.62 -3.08 -2.59
N VAL A 121 13.69 -3.93 -3.62
CA VAL A 121 12.62 -4.89 -3.92
C VAL A 121 12.48 -5.93 -2.80
N VAL A 122 13.60 -6.52 -2.35
CA VAL A 122 13.59 -7.52 -1.29
C VAL A 122 13.05 -6.93 0.02
N ALA A 123 13.48 -5.73 0.41
CA ALA A 123 12.97 -5.06 1.60
C ALA A 123 11.45 -4.82 1.52
N ALA A 124 10.97 -4.32 0.38
CA ALA A 124 9.55 -4.04 0.19
C ALA A 124 8.68 -5.31 0.21
N LEU A 125 9.10 -6.37 -0.51
CA LEU A 125 8.38 -7.64 -0.51
C LEU A 125 8.44 -8.35 0.84
N THR A 126 9.54 -8.20 1.57
CA THR A 126 9.65 -8.72 2.94
C THR A 126 8.62 -8.07 3.84
N LEU A 127 8.50 -6.74 3.82
CA LEU A 127 7.47 -6.03 4.59
C LEU A 127 6.06 -6.49 4.21
N ALA A 128 5.77 -6.58 2.91
CA ALA A 128 4.47 -7.02 2.40
C ALA A 128 4.07 -8.42 2.93
N ALA A 129 5.04 -9.32 3.08
CA ALA A 129 4.84 -10.68 3.57
C ALA A 129 4.86 -10.79 5.11
N THR A 130 5.12 -9.72 5.86
CA THR A 130 5.08 -9.79 7.33
C THR A 130 3.64 -9.94 7.83
N PRO A 131 3.38 -10.78 8.86
CA PRO A 131 2.02 -10.98 9.37
C PRO A 131 1.35 -9.68 9.82
N THR A 132 2.12 -8.79 10.47
CA THR A 132 1.61 -7.52 10.97
C THR A 132 1.15 -6.62 9.83
N PHE A 133 1.97 -6.39 8.80
CA PHE A 133 1.56 -5.52 7.69
C PHE A 133 0.44 -6.16 6.86
N TRP A 134 0.53 -7.47 6.59
CA TRP A 134 -0.45 -8.19 5.81
C TRP A 134 -1.83 -8.15 6.48
N SER A 135 -1.93 -8.45 7.78
CA SER A 135 -3.21 -8.41 8.50
C SER A 135 -3.93 -7.05 8.48
N GLN A 136 -3.21 -5.95 8.28
CA GLN A 136 -3.79 -4.60 8.14
C GLN A 136 -4.13 -4.26 6.68
N ALA A 137 -3.69 -5.07 5.73
CA ALA A 137 -3.89 -4.88 4.30
C ALA A 137 -5.11 -5.64 3.75
N ILE A 138 -5.72 -6.55 4.51
CA ILE A 138 -6.80 -7.46 4.05
C ILE A 138 -8.06 -7.42 4.90
#